data_AF-A0A1C3NPA9-F1
#
_entry.id   AF-A0A1C3NPA9-F1
#
_cell.length_a   1.000
_cell.length_b   1.000
_cell.length_c   1.000
_cell.angle_alpha   90.00
_cell.angle_beta   90.00
_cell.angle_gamma   90.00
#
_symmetry.space_group_name_H-M   'P 1'
#
loop_
_entity.id
_entity.type
_entity.pdbx_description
1 polymer ?
#
loop_
_entity_poly.entity_id
_entity_poly.type
_entity_poly.pdbx_seq_one_letter_code
_entity_poly.pdbx_strand_id
1 'polypeptide(L)'
;MRKRDVTVGGEAMAFDLTHARHDPIHCLVPGLFRSLKRGERKKLKLDVTYHYAENELARFVGFEPLGADDMRLLQGLVALGGPKGIILTPEPTADLPKQLRLLLEPKFDAAGQDALVVRESMTSLLGEIGLTDGGDNIRAIKASLLRMANVTVVVTKGSRQRSFHLMSYAFD
;
A
#
# COMPACT_ATOMS: atom_id res chain seq x y z
N MET A 1 12.82 -30.51 46.92
CA MET A 1 12.06 -30.46 45.64
C MET A 1 12.25 -29.07 45.02
N ARG A 2 13.12 -28.95 44.00
CA ARG A 2 13.27 -27.71 43.21
C ARG A 2 12.24 -27.73 42.08
N LYS A 3 11.34 -26.73 42.03
CA LYS A 3 10.53 -26.45 40.85
C LYS A 3 11.46 -25.97 39.73
N ARG A 4 11.41 -26.62 38.57
CA ARG A 4 12.02 -26.11 37.34
C ARG A 4 10.99 -25.19 36.69
N ASP A 5 11.33 -23.91 36.58
CA ASP A 5 10.66 -23.02 35.64
C ASP A 5 10.94 -23.52 34.22
N VAL A 6 9.88 -23.82 33.49
CA VAL A 6 9.93 -24.06 32.05
C VAL A 6 9.62 -22.73 31.39
N THR A 7 10.66 -21.99 31.05
CA THR A 7 10.57 -20.90 30.09
C THR A 7 10.33 -21.50 28.71
N VAL A 8 9.09 -21.37 28.21
CA VAL A 8 8.77 -21.64 26.82
C VAL A 8 9.45 -20.55 25.99
N GLY A 9 10.58 -20.90 25.38
CA GLY A 9 11.26 -20.04 24.42
C GLY A 9 10.35 -19.84 23.22
N GLY A 10 9.90 -18.60 23.00
CA GLY A 10 9.28 -18.22 21.75
C GLY A 10 10.34 -18.37 20.64
N GLU A 11 10.11 -19.29 19.70
CA GLU A 11 10.89 -19.37 18.48
C GLU A 11 10.85 -17.99 17.81
N ALA A 12 12.03 -17.41 17.58
CA ALA A 12 12.14 -16.19 16.80
C ALA A 12 11.64 -16.51 15.38
N MET A 13 10.52 -15.90 14.98
CA MET A 13 10.04 -16.02 13.61
C MET A 13 11.10 -15.46 12.67
N ALA A 14 11.72 -16.33 11.87
CA ALA A 14 12.64 -15.94 10.82
C ALA A 14 11.82 -15.41 9.63
N PHE A 15 11.92 -14.10 9.38
CA PHE A 15 11.27 -13.48 8.23
C PHE A 15 12.19 -13.56 7.02
N ASP A 16 11.67 -14.13 5.92
CA ASP A 16 12.37 -14.12 4.63
C ASP A 16 12.19 -12.75 3.95
N LEU A 17 13.23 -11.93 3.99
CA LEU A 17 13.24 -10.57 3.48
C LEU A 17 13.54 -10.46 1.98
N THR A 18 13.67 -11.58 1.26
CA THR A 18 14.10 -11.57 -0.15
C THR A 18 13.01 -11.14 -1.14
N HIS A 19 11.78 -10.86 -0.66
CA HIS A 19 10.58 -10.76 -1.50
C HIS A 19 9.84 -9.41 -1.45
N ALA A 20 10.35 -8.35 -0.81
CA ALA A 20 9.63 -7.07 -0.76
C ALA A 20 9.39 -6.52 -2.20
N ARG A 21 8.12 -6.55 -2.64
CA ARG A 21 7.72 -6.17 -4.01
C ARG A 21 6.93 -4.87 -3.97
N HIS A 22 7.65 -3.75 -3.90
CA HIS A 22 7.05 -2.43 -4.15
C HIS A 22 8.07 -1.52 -4.81
N ASP A 23 7.58 -0.64 -5.70
CA ASP A 23 8.47 0.29 -6.37
C ASP A 23 9.07 1.28 -5.34
N PRO A 24 10.41 1.41 -5.26
CA PRO A 24 11.07 2.27 -4.28
C PRO A 24 10.61 3.73 -4.31
N ILE A 25 10.04 4.21 -5.42
CA ILE A 25 9.60 5.59 -5.57
C ILE A 25 8.63 6.02 -4.45
N HIS A 26 7.79 5.10 -3.95
CA HIS A 26 6.84 5.35 -2.87
C HIS A 26 7.51 5.66 -1.52
N CYS A 27 8.79 5.27 -1.36
CA CYS A 27 9.60 5.60 -0.20
C CYS A 27 10.54 6.79 -0.46
N LEU A 28 10.82 7.10 -1.73
CA LEU A 28 11.77 8.15 -2.12
C LEU A 28 11.11 9.53 -2.31
N VAL A 29 9.80 9.59 -2.57
CA VAL A 29 9.06 10.83 -2.82
C VAL A 29 8.91 11.63 -1.52
N PRO A 30 9.61 12.78 -1.35
CA PRO A 30 9.53 13.57 -0.14
C PRO A 30 8.13 14.15 0.04
N GLY A 31 7.57 14.01 1.25
CA GLY A 31 6.26 14.57 1.59
C GLY A 31 5.05 13.80 1.07
N LEU A 32 5.25 12.64 0.42
CA LEU A 32 4.14 11.72 0.08
C LEU A 32 3.37 11.33 1.34
N PHE A 33 4.10 10.85 2.34
CA PHE A 33 3.62 10.65 3.71
C PHE A 33 4.17 11.75 4.62
N ARG A 34 3.31 12.32 5.46
CA ARG A 34 3.70 13.43 6.36
C ARG A 34 3.07 13.31 7.73
N SER A 35 3.68 13.98 8.71
CA SER A 35 3.05 14.18 10.01
C SER A 35 1.87 15.13 9.85
N LEU A 36 0.69 14.70 10.28
CA LEU A 36 -0.55 15.48 10.17
C LEU A 36 -1.09 15.80 11.57
N LYS A 37 -1.39 17.08 11.82
CA LYS A 37 -2.12 17.52 13.01
C LYS A 37 -3.60 17.17 12.87
N ARG A 38 -4.29 17.07 14.02
CA ARG A 38 -5.73 16.83 14.06
C ARG A 38 -6.46 17.88 13.21
N GLY A 39 -7.23 17.40 12.23
CA GLY A 39 -8.05 18.24 11.35
C GLY A 39 -7.35 18.73 10.07
N GLU A 40 -6.03 18.59 9.92
CA GLU A 40 -5.34 18.98 8.68
C GLU A 40 -5.83 18.20 7.46
N ARG A 41 -6.13 16.90 7.65
CA ARG A 41 -6.64 16.03 6.60
C ARG A 41 -7.92 16.56 5.94
N LYS A 42 -8.76 17.31 6.68
CA LYS A 42 -9.99 17.92 6.17
C LYS A 42 -9.77 19.18 5.32
N LYS A 43 -8.59 19.80 5.41
CA LYS A 43 -8.29 21.11 4.82
C LYS A 43 -7.30 21.03 3.67
N LEU A 44 -6.43 20.02 3.68
CA LEU A 44 -5.35 19.88 2.72
C LEU A 44 -5.69 18.84 1.64
N LYS A 45 -5.02 18.97 0.49
CA LYS A 45 -5.01 17.98 -0.58
C LYS A 45 -3.63 17.34 -0.70
N LEU A 46 -3.58 16.14 -1.27
CA LEU A 46 -2.32 15.54 -1.72
C LEU A 46 -2.07 16.01 -3.15
N ASP A 47 -0.95 16.71 -3.35
CA ASP A 47 -0.39 17.00 -4.66
C ASP A 47 1.12 17.13 -4.46
N VAL A 48 1.85 16.05 -4.75
CA VAL A 48 3.30 15.97 -4.55
C VAL A 48 3.92 15.54 -5.87
N THR A 49 4.88 16.32 -6.36
CA THR A 49 5.64 16.00 -7.57
C THR A 49 7.10 15.81 -7.20
N TYR A 50 7.66 14.68 -7.61
CA TYR A 50 9.06 14.33 -7.42
C TYR A 50 9.74 14.18 -8.78
N HIS A 51 10.74 15.02 -9.02
CA HIS A 51 11.61 14.94 -10.19
C HIS A 51 12.82 14.08 -9.84
N TYR A 52 13.01 12.98 -10.55
CA TYR A 52 14.12 12.05 -10.28
C TYR A 52 15.15 11.99 -11.41
N ALA A 53 14.86 12.58 -12.57
CA ALA A 53 15.83 12.86 -13.62
C ALA A 53 15.32 14.00 -14.54
N GLU A 54 16.12 14.39 -15.54
CA GLU A 54 15.71 15.34 -16.56
C GLU A 54 14.53 14.79 -17.37
N ASN A 55 13.40 15.50 -17.36
CA ASN A 55 12.12 15.07 -17.96
C ASN A 55 11.53 13.76 -17.39
N GLU A 56 11.94 13.35 -16.18
CA GLU A 56 11.35 12.21 -15.48
C GLU A 56 10.80 12.63 -14.11
N LEU A 57 9.50 12.42 -13.90
CA LEU A 57 8.82 12.78 -12.66
C LEU A 57 7.74 11.78 -12.27
N ALA A 58 7.42 11.75 -10.98
CA ALA A 58 6.25 11.09 -10.45
C ALA A 58 5.41 12.09 -9.66
N ARG A 59 4.11 12.16 -9.97
CA ARG A 59 3.15 13.02 -9.30
C ARG A 59 2.08 12.17 -8.61
N PHE A 60 1.80 12.48 -7.35
CA PHE A 60 0.80 11.83 -6.53
C PHE A 60 -0.29 12.83 -6.19
N VAL A 61 -1.53 12.55 -6.59
CA VAL A 61 -2.68 13.44 -6.39
C VAL A 61 -3.78 12.70 -5.66
N GLY A 62 -4.37 13.33 -4.64
CA GLY A 62 -5.46 12.74 -3.87
C GLY A 62 -6.26 13.78 -3.11
N PHE A 63 -7.49 13.41 -2.74
CA PHE A 63 -8.41 14.31 -2.04
C PHE A 63 -8.00 14.65 -0.61
N GLU A 64 -7.10 13.88 -0.01
CA GLU A 64 -6.61 14.05 1.35
C GLU A 64 -5.10 13.73 1.39
N PRO A 65 -4.31 14.38 2.27
CA PRO A 65 -2.91 14.03 2.48
C PRO A 65 -2.76 12.61 3.06
N LEU A 66 -1.64 11.93 2.80
CA LEU A 66 -1.29 10.67 3.47
C LEU A 66 -0.47 10.93 4.74
N GLY A 67 -0.86 10.23 5.81
CA GLY A 67 -0.25 10.32 7.14
C GLY A 67 0.67 9.14 7.47
N ALA A 68 1.22 9.15 8.67
CA ALA A 68 2.03 8.03 9.19
C ALA A 68 1.22 6.73 9.35
N ASP A 69 -0.08 6.84 9.61
CA ASP A 69 -1.01 5.71 9.64
C ASP A 69 -1.13 5.05 8.26
N ASP A 70 -1.23 5.85 7.19
CA ASP A 70 -1.26 5.35 5.81
C ASP A 70 0.07 4.70 5.42
N MET A 71 1.20 5.29 5.82
CA MET A 71 2.54 4.73 5.58
C MET A 71 2.71 3.37 6.25
N ARG A 72 2.30 3.25 7.52
CA ARG A 72 2.39 1.99 8.28
C ARG A 72 1.53 0.89 7.63
N LEU A 73 0.36 1.26 7.15
CA LEU A 73 -0.50 0.33 6.43
C LEU A 73 0.14 -0.12 5.11
N LEU A 74 0.68 0.80 4.31
CA LEU A 74 1.38 0.46 3.08
C LEU A 74 2.55 -0.49 3.35
N GLN A 75 3.34 -0.23 4.38
CA GLN A 75 4.43 -1.12 4.79
C GLN A 75 3.95 -2.54 5.09
N GLY A 76 2.84 -2.70 5.82
CA GLY A 76 2.24 -4.02 6.06
C GLY A 76 1.79 -4.72 4.78
N LEU A 77 1.18 -3.98 3.84
CA LEU A 77 0.78 -4.53 2.55
C LEU A 77 1.99 -4.99 1.72
N VAL A 78 3.08 -4.23 1.72
CA VAL A 78 4.34 -4.61 1.05
C VAL A 78 4.97 -5.83 1.72
N ALA A 79 4.96 -5.89 3.06
CA ALA A 79 5.45 -7.03 3.82
C ALA A 79 4.68 -8.31 3.47
N LEU A 80 3.34 -8.24 3.36
CA LEU A 80 2.50 -9.36 2.93
C LEU A 80 2.67 -9.69 1.43
N GLY A 81 2.94 -8.68 0.60
CA GLY A 81 3.16 -8.82 -0.84
C GLY A 81 4.36 -9.70 -1.20
N GLY A 82 5.32 -9.84 -0.29
CA GLY A 82 6.43 -10.77 -0.50
C GLY A 82 6.00 -12.24 -0.45
N PRO A 83 5.62 -12.77 0.72
CA PRO A 83 5.28 -14.19 0.89
C PRO A 83 3.93 -14.57 0.28
N LYS A 84 3.00 -13.62 0.13
CA LYS A 84 1.60 -13.89 -0.25
C LYS A 84 1.14 -13.15 -1.51
N GLY A 85 2.06 -12.47 -2.19
CA GLY A 85 1.76 -11.69 -3.38
C GLY A 85 1.38 -12.56 -4.58
N ILE A 86 0.25 -12.24 -5.19
CA ILE A 86 -0.24 -12.85 -6.42
C ILE A 86 -0.10 -11.83 -7.54
N ILE A 87 0.46 -12.24 -8.68
CA ILE A 87 0.57 -11.35 -9.85
C ILE A 87 -0.81 -11.18 -10.48
N LEU A 88 -1.23 -9.93 -10.60
CA LEU A 88 -2.40 -9.51 -11.35
C LEU A 88 -1.96 -9.03 -12.73
N THR A 89 -2.13 -9.90 -13.72
CA THR A 89 -1.80 -9.62 -15.11
C THR A 89 -2.71 -8.54 -15.72
N PRO A 90 -2.35 -7.96 -16.89
CA PRO A 90 -3.18 -7.00 -17.60
C PRO A 90 -4.57 -7.50 -17.96
N GLU A 91 -4.69 -8.80 -18.27
CA GLU A 91 -5.91 -9.46 -18.73
C GLU A 91 -6.27 -10.63 -17.82
N PRO A 92 -6.75 -10.36 -16.60
CA PRO A 92 -7.15 -11.42 -15.68
C PRO A 92 -8.45 -12.10 -16.14
N THR A 93 -8.55 -13.41 -15.93
CA THR A 93 -9.70 -14.20 -16.37
C THR A 93 -10.82 -14.31 -15.33
N ALA A 94 -10.49 -14.27 -14.04
CA ALA A 94 -11.43 -14.39 -12.93
C ALA A 94 -12.07 -13.04 -12.53
N ASP A 95 -13.28 -13.07 -11.98
CA ASP A 95 -14.11 -11.88 -11.75
C ASP A 95 -13.52 -10.90 -10.73
N LEU A 96 -13.08 -11.39 -9.56
CA LEU A 96 -12.47 -10.53 -8.53
C LEU A 96 -11.18 -9.83 -9.05
N PRO A 97 -10.20 -10.55 -9.63
CA PRO A 97 -9.06 -9.95 -10.31
C PRO A 97 -9.43 -8.91 -11.38
N LYS A 98 -10.47 -9.15 -12.19
CA LYS A 98 -10.98 -8.16 -13.17
C LYS A 98 -11.48 -6.90 -12.46
N GLN A 99 -12.27 -7.04 -11.41
CA GLN A 99 -12.76 -5.90 -10.64
C GLN A 99 -11.62 -5.10 -10.01
N LEU A 100 -10.64 -5.76 -9.40
CA LEU A 100 -9.45 -5.10 -8.86
C LEU A 100 -8.69 -4.34 -9.95
N ARG A 101 -8.53 -4.95 -11.13
CA ARG A 101 -7.88 -4.30 -12.28
C ARG A 101 -8.64 -3.06 -12.75
N LEU A 102 -9.97 -3.10 -12.78
CA LEU A 102 -10.80 -1.95 -13.12
C LEU A 102 -10.67 -0.83 -12.08
N LEU A 103 -10.64 -1.17 -10.79
CA LEU A 103 -10.48 -0.20 -9.70
C LEU A 103 -9.11 0.48 -9.69
N LEU A 104 -8.06 -0.14 -10.24
CA LEU A 104 -6.76 0.51 -10.43
C LEU A 104 -6.80 1.60 -11.51
N GLU A 105 -7.81 1.58 -12.38
CA GLU A 105 -7.98 2.46 -13.54
C GLU A 105 -6.67 2.74 -14.31
N PRO A 106 -5.94 1.69 -14.75
CA PRO A 106 -4.67 1.88 -15.43
C PRO A 106 -4.89 2.55 -16.79
N LYS A 107 -4.12 3.61 -17.07
CA LYS A 107 -4.18 4.40 -18.31
C LYS A 107 -2.82 4.43 -19.00
N PHE A 108 -2.86 4.57 -20.33
CA PHE A 108 -1.68 4.61 -21.20
C PHE A 108 -0.82 3.35 -21.03
N ASP A 109 0.50 3.52 -20.95
CA ASP A 109 1.48 2.46 -20.72
C ASP A 109 1.18 1.59 -19.49
N ALA A 110 0.44 2.09 -18.48
CA ALA A 110 0.09 1.32 -17.29
C ALA A 110 -0.88 0.17 -17.58
N ALA A 111 -1.68 0.27 -18.65
CA ALA A 111 -2.66 -0.75 -19.02
C ALA A 111 -2.02 -2.12 -19.27
N GLY A 112 -0.77 -2.15 -19.76
CA GLY A 112 -0.01 -3.38 -20.02
C GLY A 112 0.94 -3.82 -18.90
N GLN A 113 0.93 -3.18 -17.73
CA GLN A 113 1.82 -3.55 -16.62
C GLN A 113 1.15 -4.52 -15.65
N ASP A 114 1.92 -5.48 -15.12
CA ASP A 114 1.48 -6.32 -14.01
C ASP A 114 1.26 -5.50 -12.73
N ALA A 115 0.36 -5.97 -11.89
CA ALA A 115 0.17 -5.49 -10.52
C ALA A 115 0.36 -6.65 -9.52
N LEU A 116 0.43 -6.32 -8.23
CA LEU A 116 0.53 -7.28 -7.15
C LEU A 116 -0.74 -7.22 -6.30
N VAL A 117 -1.29 -8.39 -5.97
CA VAL A 117 -2.47 -8.55 -5.12
C VAL A 117 -2.08 -9.32 -3.88
N VAL A 118 -2.59 -8.88 -2.74
CA VAL A 118 -2.52 -9.59 -1.46
C VAL A 118 -3.94 -9.93 -1.04
N ARG A 119 -4.20 -11.21 -0.75
CA ARG A 119 -5.50 -11.68 -0.24
C ARG A 119 -5.34 -12.14 1.19
N GLU A 120 -5.78 -11.33 2.14
CA GLU A 120 -5.61 -11.56 3.57
C GLU A 120 -6.81 -11.08 4.39
N SER A 121 -6.93 -11.58 5.62
CA SER A 121 -7.95 -11.10 6.55
C SER A 121 -7.54 -9.75 7.17
N MET A 122 -8.54 -8.96 7.59
CA MET A 122 -8.29 -7.70 8.31
C MET A 122 -7.48 -7.92 9.60
N THR A 123 -7.74 -9.02 10.32
CA THR A 123 -7.00 -9.39 11.54
C THR A 123 -5.53 -9.68 11.25
N SER A 124 -5.24 -10.41 10.15
CA SER A 124 -3.86 -10.67 9.70
C SER A 124 -3.14 -9.38 9.36
N LEU A 125 -3.79 -8.48 8.61
CA LEU A 125 -3.25 -7.17 8.27
C LEU A 125 -3.01 -6.29 9.50
N LEU A 126 -3.93 -6.28 10.46
CA LEU A 126 -3.78 -5.57 11.74
C LEU A 126 -2.58 -6.11 12.51
N GLY A 127 -2.45 -7.42 12.63
CA GLY A 127 -1.33 -8.08 13.29
C GLY A 127 0.01 -7.75 12.63
N GLU A 128 0.07 -7.79 11.30
CA GLU A 128 1.26 -7.44 10.51
C GLU A 128 1.73 -6.02 10.81
N ILE A 129 0.79 -5.08 10.90
CA ILE A 129 1.13 -3.71 11.23
C ILE A 129 1.18 -3.46 12.74
N GLY A 130 1.13 -4.48 13.60
CA GLY A 130 1.27 -4.34 15.05
C GLY A 130 0.10 -3.61 15.73
N LEU A 131 -1.12 -3.84 15.27
CA LEU A 131 -2.36 -3.37 15.86
C LEU A 131 -3.24 -4.54 16.30
N THR A 132 -4.06 -4.32 17.32
CA THR A 132 -5.07 -5.29 17.76
C THR A 132 -6.35 -5.17 16.94
N ASP A 133 -7.17 -6.22 16.97
CA ASP A 133 -8.46 -6.36 16.29
C ASP A 133 -9.61 -5.54 16.91
N GLY A 134 -9.30 -4.37 17.45
CA GLY A 134 -10.27 -3.41 17.97
C GLY A 134 -11.07 -2.72 16.86
N GLY A 135 -12.36 -2.45 17.13
CA GLY A 135 -13.26 -1.82 16.16
C GLY A 135 -12.79 -0.45 15.63
N ASP A 136 -12.13 0.35 16.48
CA ASP A 136 -11.57 1.63 16.06
C ASP A 136 -10.35 1.46 15.14
N ASN A 137 -9.52 0.43 15.37
CA ASN A 137 -8.39 0.11 14.48
C ASN A 137 -8.90 -0.36 13.11
N ILE A 138 -9.92 -1.22 13.08
CA ILE A 138 -10.56 -1.66 11.83
C ILE A 138 -11.12 -0.46 11.04
N ARG A 139 -11.80 0.46 11.73
CA ARG A 139 -12.34 1.67 11.10
C ARG A 139 -11.21 2.56 10.55
N ALA A 140 -10.13 2.73 11.31
CA ALA A 140 -8.98 3.51 10.90
C ALA A 140 -8.29 2.93 9.65
N ILE A 141 -8.09 1.60 9.59
CA ILE A 141 -7.53 0.93 8.42
C ILE A 141 -8.44 1.06 7.20
N LYS A 142 -9.74 0.84 7.34
CA LYS A 142 -10.68 1.00 6.21
C LYS A 142 -10.62 2.42 5.65
N ALA A 143 -10.54 3.43 6.53
CA ALA A 143 -10.37 4.81 6.10
C ALA A 143 -9.02 5.03 5.39
N SER A 144 -7.95 4.38 5.85
CA SER A 144 -6.62 4.46 5.23
C SER A 144 -6.56 3.79 3.85
N LEU A 145 -7.14 2.60 3.71
CA LEU A 145 -7.29 1.90 2.43
C LEU A 145 -8.07 2.74 1.42
N LEU A 146 -9.20 3.32 1.85
CA LEU A 146 -9.98 4.22 1.01
C LEU A 146 -9.17 5.44 0.56
N ARG A 147 -8.40 6.05 1.44
CA ARG A 147 -7.58 7.22 1.08
C ARG A 147 -6.48 6.87 0.09
N MET A 148 -5.73 5.80 0.34
CA MET A 148 -4.67 5.35 -0.56
C MET A 148 -5.23 4.93 -1.92
N ALA A 149 -6.40 4.28 -1.97
CA ALA A 149 -7.04 3.91 -3.24
C ALA A 149 -7.52 5.12 -4.06
N ASN A 150 -7.74 6.27 -3.42
CA ASN A 150 -8.09 7.52 -4.09
C ASN A 150 -6.87 8.35 -4.52
N VAL A 151 -5.65 7.82 -4.35
CA VAL A 151 -4.43 8.48 -4.83
C VAL A 151 -4.16 8.05 -6.26
N THR A 152 -4.18 9.00 -7.18
CA THR A 152 -3.71 8.78 -8.55
C THR A 152 -2.21 9.07 -8.62
N VAL A 153 -1.47 8.12 -9.17
CA VAL A 153 -0.05 8.24 -9.48
C VAL A 153 0.09 8.51 -10.97
N VAL A 154 0.86 9.53 -11.33
CA VAL A 154 1.20 9.87 -12.71
C VAL A 154 2.72 9.85 -12.84
N VAL A 155 3.24 8.94 -13.65
CA VAL A 155 4.68 8.82 -13.92
C VAL A 155 4.95 9.27 -15.34
N THR A 156 5.81 10.27 -15.49
CA THR A 156 6.28 10.77 -16.79
C THR A 156 7.74 10.36 -16.97
N LYS A 157 8.07 9.82 -18.14
CA LYS A 157 9.43 9.47 -18.55
C LYS A 157 9.67 9.92 -19.99
N GLY A 158 10.36 11.05 -20.17
CA GLY A 158 10.50 11.68 -21.47
C GLY A 158 9.14 12.06 -22.06
N SER A 159 8.80 11.53 -23.23
CA SER A 159 7.51 11.75 -23.88
C SER A 159 6.39 10.79 -23.44
N ARG A 160 6.71 9.78 -22.63
CA ARG A 160 5.75 8.76 -22.19
C ARG A 160 5.16 9.09 -20.83
N GLN A 161 3.89 8.75 -20.66
CA GLN A 161 3.17 8.92 -19.40
C GLN A 161 2.42 7.64 -19.04
N ARG A 162 2.40 7.35 -17.73
CA ARG A 162 1.64 6.27 -17.09
C ARG A 162 0.76 6.90 -16.02
N SER A 163 -0.49 6.45 -15.91
CA SER A 163 -1.35 6.86 -14.80
C SER A 163 -2.16 5.67 -14.30
N PHE A 164 -2.28 5.54 -12.98
CA PHE A 164 -3.00 4.48 -12.29
C PHE A 164 -3.24 4.92 -10.83
N HIS A 165 -4.18 4.28 -10.14
CA HIS A 165 -4.34 4.49 -8.70
C HIS A 165 -3.25 3.75 -7.92
N LEU A 166 -2.79 4.34 -6.81
CA LEU A 166 -1.72 3.81 -5.95
C LEU A 166 -1.99 2.36 -5.54
N MET A 167 -3.26 2.05 -5.23
CA MET A 167 -3.73 0.70 -4.99
C MET A 167 -5.24 0.59 -5.23
N SER A 168 -5.73 -0.64 -5.30
CA SER A 168 -7.15 -0.98 -5.24
C SER A 168 -7.37 -1.98 -4.11
N TYR A 169 -8.56 -1.99 -3.52
CA TYR A 169 -8.94 -3.01 -2.54
C TYR A 169 -10.38 -3.47 -2.77
N ALA A 170 -10.69 -4.66 -2.30
CA ALA A 170 -12.03 -5.18 -2.18
C ALA A 170 -12.16 -5.86 -0.80
N PHE A 171 -13.32 -5.72 -0.18
CA PHE A 171 -13.69 -6.47 1.01
C PHE A 171 -14.86 -7.38 0.64
N ASP A 172 -14.83 -8.59 1.19
CA ASP A 172 -16.01 -9.46 1.23
C ASP A 172 -16.99 -8.99 2.33
#